data_AF-A0A1B3LIH1-F1
#
_entry.id   AF-A0A1B3LIH1-F1
#
_cell.length_a   1.000
_cell.length_b   1.000
_cell.length_c   1.000
_cell.angle_alpha   90.00
_cell.angle_beta   90.00
_cell.angle_gamma   90.00
#
_symmetry.space_group_name_H-M   'P 1'
#
loop_
_entity.id
_entity.type
_entity.pdbx_description
1 polymer ?
#
loop_
_entity_poly.entity_id
_entity_poly.type
_entity_poly.pdbx_seq_one_letter_code
_entity_poly.pdbx_strand_id
1 'polypeptide(L)'
;MLNPKMLEELSSRFSELLAASPARDLEKNAKAMASAMFSRLDLVTREEFDVQKDVLARTRAQLEGLEARVSELEKQIAARAG
;
A
#
# COMPACT_ATOMS: atom_id res chain seq x y z
N MET A 1 -22.86 -25.98 4.72
CA MET A 1 -22.27 -26.08 6.07
C MET A 1 -20.91 -26.73 5.92
N LEU A 2 -19.83 -26.07 6.36
CA LEU A 2 -18.50 -26.67 6.35
C LEU A 2 -18.50 -27.84 7.33
N ASN A 3 -18.26 -29.06 6.85
CA ASN A 3 -18.33 -30.27 7.65
C ASN A 3 -17.11 -30.32 8.59
N PRO A 4 -17.26 -30.32 9.92
CA PRO A 4 -16.15 -30.25 10.87
C PRO A 4 -15.13 -31.39 10.66
N LYS A 5 -15.58 -32.57 10.24
CA LYS A 5 -14.70 -33.72 9.92
C LYS A 5 -13.73 -33.43 8.78
N MET A 6 -14.17 -32.68 7.76
CA MET A 6 -13.30 -32.29 6.64
C MET A 6 -12.22 -31.30 7.06
N LEU A 7 -12.54 -30.40 7.99
CA LEU A 7 -11.58 -29.43 8.53
C LEU A 7 -10.56 -30.11 9.44
N GLU A 8 -10.99 -31.08 10.23
CA GLU A 8 -10.14 -31.90 11.09
C GLU A 8 -9.16 -32.74 10.27
N GLU A 9 -9.64 -33.38 9.19
CA GLU A 9 -8.80 -34.19 8.30
C GLU A 9 -7.83 -33.36 7.46
N LEU A 10 -8.21 -32.13 7.11
CA LEU A 10 -7.31 -31.16 6.49
C LEU A 10 -6.23 -30.69 7.49
N SER A 11 -6.63 -30.41 8.72
CA SER A 11 -5.73 -29.97 9.80
C SER A 11 -4.73 -31.06 10.19
N SER A 12 -5.16 -32.33 10.25
CA SER A 12 -4.28 -33.46 10.56
C SER A 12 -3.25 -33.69 9.47
N ARG A 13 -3.67 -33.71 8.19
CA ARG A 13 -2.74 -33.83 7.05
C ARG A 13 -1.78 -32.66 6.95
N PHE A 14 -2.25 -31.44 7.24
CA PHE A 14 -1.38 -30.27 7.30
C PHE A 14 -0.34 -30.40 8.42
N SER A 15 -0.76 -30.85 9.61
CA SER A 15 0.15 -31.07 10.75
C SER A 15 1.15 -32.20 10.50
N GLU A 16 0.75 -33.28 9.83
CA GLU A 16 1.65 -34.36 9.40
C GLU A 16 2.67 -33.90 8.37
N LEU A 17 2.27 -33.08 7.40
CA LEU A 17 3.19 -32.48 6.43
C LEU A 17 4.15 -31.49 7.10
N LEU A 18 3.70 -30.74 8.10
CA LEU A 18 4.56 -29.87 8.90
C LEU A 18 5.58 -30.69 9.73
N ALA A 19 5.15 -31.82 10.30
CA ALA A 19 6.01 -32.70 11.10
C ALA A 19 6.99 -33.52 10.25
N ALA A 20 6.62 -33.86 9.01
CA ALA A 20 7.42 -34.64 8.08
C ALA A 20 8.36 -33.78 7.22
N SER A 21 8.15 -32.46 7.16
CA SER A 21 8.98 -31.55 6.38
C SER A 21 10.09 -30.94 7.23
N PRO A 22 11.34 -30.91 6.74
CA PRO A 22 12.42 -30.20 7.43
C PRO A 22 12.02 -28.74 7.66
N ALA A 23 12.27 -28.21 8.87
CA ALA A 23 11.95 -26.82 9.21
C ALA A 23 12.46 -25.80 8.16
N ARG A 24 13.56 -26.11 7.47
CA ARG A 24 14.13 -25.30 6.39
C ARG A 24 13.27 -25.28 5.11
N ASP A 25 12.58 -26.35 4.77
CA ASP A 25 11.72 -26.40 3.58
C ASP A 25 10.42 -25.64 3.81
N LEU A 26 9.90 -25.70 5.03
CA LEU A 26 8.79 -24.86 5.49
C LEU A 26 9.12 -23.38 5.42
N GLU A 27 10.27 -22.98 5.99
CA GLU A 27 10.74 -21.60 5.95
C GLU A 27 10.91 -21.12 4.49
N LYS A 28 11.49 -21.94 3.63
CA LYS A 28 11.69 -21.64 2.21
C LYS A 28 10.36 -21.46 1.47
N ASN A 29 9.39 -22.34 1.70
CA ASN A 29 8.07 -22.27 1.06
C ASN A 29 7.24 -21.09 1.57
N ALA A 30 7.28 -20.81 2.88
CA ALA A 30 6.63 -19.64 3.47
C ALA A 30 7.22 -18.33 2.92
N LYS A 31 8.55 -18.26 2.81
CA LYS A 31 9.25 -17.11 2.20
C LYS A 31 8.89 -16.95 0.72
N ALA A 32 8.86 -18.03 -0.05
CA ALA A 32 8.48 -18.00 -1.46
C ALA A 32 7.02 -17.54 -1.65
N MET A 33 6.11 -18.00 -0.79
CA MET A 33 4.71 -17.56 -0.80
C MET A 33 4.57 -16.08 -0.43
N ALA A 34 5.26 -15.61 0.61
CA ALA A 34 5.27 -14.20 0.99
C ALA A 34 5.85 -13.32 -0.13
N SER A 35 6.96 -13.72 -0.75
CA SER A 35 7.52 -13.03 -1.91
C SER A 35 6.56 -13.00 -3.10
N ALA A 36 5.89 -14.13 -3.42
CA ALA A 36 4.91 -14.18 -4.49
C ALA A 36 3.67 -13.29 -4.21
N MET A 37 3.26 -13.18 -2.95
CA MET A 37 2.20 -12.26 -2.53
C MET A 37 2.64 -10.80 -2.66
N PHE A 38 3.84 -10.45 -2.20
CA PHE A 38 4.38 -9.10 -2.36
C PHE A 38 4.58 -8.70 -3.82
N SER A 39 4.96 -9.64 -4.70
CA SER A 39 5.04 -9.38 -6.15
C SER A 39 3.69 -9.19 -6.83
N ARG A 40 2.59 -9.63 -6.20
CA ARG A 40 1.22 -9.39 -6.70
C ARG A 40 0.61 -8.11 -6.16
N LEU A 41 1.23 -7.49 -5.16
CA LEU A 41 0.85 -6.18 -4.67
C LEU A 41 1.66 -5.15 -5.47
N ASP A 42 1.00 -4.12 -6.00
CA ASP A 42 1.67 -2.99 -6.68
C ASP A 42 2.43 -2.12 -5.66
N LEU A 43 3.43 -2.72 -5.01
CA LEU A 43 4.22 -2.10 -3.96
C LEU A 43 5.24 -1.15 -4.58
N VAL A 44 5.19 0.09 -4.12
CA VAL A 44 6.27 1.05 -4.34
C VAL A 44 7.27 0.93 -3.19
N THR A 45 8.54 1.20 -3.49
CA THR A 45 9.57 1.27 -2.46
C THR A 45 9.29 2.43 -1.51
N ARG A 46 9.82 2.33 -0.30
CA ARG A 46 9.70 3.41 0.69
C ARG A 46 10.28 4.74 0.16
N GLU A 47 11.39 4.66 -0.57
CA GLU A 47 12.05 5.82 -1.16
C GLU A 47 11.16 6.49 -2.22
N GLU A 48 10.57 5.71 -3.13
CA GLU A 48 9.62 6.23 -4.12
C GLU A 48 8.41 6.89 -3.45
N PHE A 49 7.88 6.28 -2.39
CA PHE A 49 6.78 6.87 -1.61
C PHE A 49 7.17 8.23 -1.01
N ASP A 50 8.35 8.32 -0.39
CA ASP A 50 8.82 9.55 0.23
C ASP A 50 9.06 10.65 -0.83
N VAL A 51 9.57 10.29 -2.02
CA VAL A 51 9.69 11.22 -3.16
C VAL A 51 8.32 11.75 -3.59
N GLN A 52 7.30 10.88 -3.73
CA GLN A 52 5.96 11.31 -4.12
C GLN A 52 5.31 12.20 -3.07
N LYS A 53 5.54 11.91 -1.78
CA LYS A 53 5.07 12.76 -0.67
C LYS A 53 5.66 14.16 -0.76
N ASP A 54 6.95 14.27 -1.06
CA ASP A 54 7.64 15.56 -1.20
C ASP A 54 7.15 16.33 -2.43
N VAL A 55 6.93 15.65 -3.56
CA VAL A 55 6.32 16.25 -4.76
C VAL A 55 4.94 16.81 -4.40
N LEU A 56 4.10 16.02 -3.72
CA LEU A 56 2.76 16.45 -3.31
C LEU A 56 2.81 17.67 -2.38
N ALA A 57 3.74 17.69 -1.42
CA ALA A 57 3.92 18.82 -0.51
C ALA A 57 4.29 20.11 -1.27
N ARG A 58 5.22 20.02 -2.22
CA ARG A 58 5.62 21.15 -3.08
C ARG A 58 4.46 21.64 -3.95
N THR A 59 3.69 20.72 -4.54
CA THR A 59 2.54 21.09 -5.37
C THR A 59 1.46 21.79 -4.56
N ARG A 60 1.19 21.36 -3.31
CA ARG A 60 0.25 22.05 -2.42
C ARG A 60 0.70 23.46 -2.09
N ALA A 61 1.98 23.66 -1.76
CA ALA A 61 2.51 24.99 -1.50
C ALA A 61 2.41 25.92 -2.73
N GLN A 62 2.66 25.38 -3.92
CA GLN A 62 2.47 26.13 -5.17
C GLN A 62 1.00 26.47 -5.43
N LEU A 63 0.08 25.52 -5.16
CA LEU A 63 -1.36 25.73 -5.30
C LEU A 63 -1.86 26.84 -4.38
N GLU A 64 -1.52 26.79 -3.10
CA GLU A 64 -1.86 27.83 -2.11
C GLU A 64 -1.35 29.21 -2.56
N GLY A 65 -0.13 29.27 -3.10
CA GLY A 65 0.44 30.50 -3.63
C GLY A 65 -0.32 31.04 -4.86
N LEU A 66 -0.79 30.16 -5.74
CA LEU A 66 -1.60 30.55 -6.89
C LEU A 66 -2.99 31.01 -6.47
N GLU A 67 -3.65 30.31 -5.53
CA GLU A 67 -4.95 30.69 -4.98
C GLU A 67 -4.91 32.10 -4.35
N ALA A 68 -3.86 32.39 -3.56
CA ALA A 68 -3.66 33.71 -2.99
C ALA A 68 -3.51 34.81 -4.07
N ARG A 69 -2.73 34.53 -5.13
CA ARG A 69 -2.56 35.47 -6.25
C ARG A 69 -3.84 35.71 -7.02
N VAL A 70 -4.63 34.66 -7.27
CA VAL A 70 -5.94 34.79 -7.94
C VAL A 70 -6.88 35.63 -7.08
N SER A 71 -6.98 35.35 -5.78
CA SER A 71 -7.83 36.12 -4.87
C SER A 71 -7.46 37.61 -4.84
N GLU A 72 -6.16 37.92 -4.86
CA GLU A 72 -5.69 39.31 -4.92
C GLU A 72 -6.07 39.99 -6.24
N LEU A 73 -5.91 39.29 -7.38
CA LEU A 73 -6.30 39.82 -8.68
C LEU A 73 -7.82 40.04 -8.77
N GLU A 74 -8.62 39.11 -8.25
CA GLU A 74 -10.08 39.24 -8.19
C GLU A 74 -10.51 40.46 -7.38
N LYS A 75 -9.87 40.72 -6.23
CA LYS A 75 -10.10 41.93 -5.42
C LYS A 75 -9.75 43.21 -6.19
N GLN A 76 -8.61 43.23 -6.87
CA GLN A 76 -8.20 44.40 -7.67
C GLN A 76 -9.16 44.68 -8.82
N ILE A 77 -9.66 43.65 -9.49
CA ILE A 77 -10.65 43.79 -10.56
C ILE A 77 -11.97 44.33 -9.99
N ALA A 78 -12.46 43.76 -8.88
CA ALA A 78 -13.67 44.25 -8.22
C ALA A 78 -13.54 45.71 -7.78
N ALA A 79 -12.39 46.10 -7.24
CA ALA A 79 -12.12 47.48 -6.83
C ALA A 79 -12.03 48.48 -8.00
N ARG A 80 -11.72 48.02 -9.21
CA ARG A 80 -11.70 48.86 -10.43
C ARG A 80 -13.06 48.96 -11.11
N ALA A 81 -13.99 48.04 -10.79
CA ALA A 81 -15.30 47.96 -11.42
C ALA A 81 -16.41 48.70 -10.64
N GLY A 82 -16.15 49.08 -9.38
CA GLY A 82 -17.00 49.98 -8.58
C GLY A 82 -16.48 51.40 -8.57
#